data_AF-A0A2N5NDV9-F1
#
_entry.id   AF-A0A2N5NDV9-F1
#
_cell.length_a   1.000
_cell.length_b   1.000
_cell.length_c   1.000
_cell.angle_alpha   90.00
_cell.angle_beta   90.00
_cell.angle_gamma   90.00
#
_symmetry.space_group_name_H-M   'P 1'
#
loop_
_entity.id
_entity.type
_entity.pdbx_description
1 polymer ?
#
loop_
_entity_poly.entity_id
_entity_poly.type
_entity_poly.pdbx_seq_one_letter_code
_entity_poly.pdbx_strand_id
1 'polypeptide(L)'
;MNGNLSTMFGDVNEKVGTIAAEVGKTPQGWNANIFNMIQNLSENVIVPIAGLVITYVLCYELISMVTEKNNMHDVDTFLFFKWFFKAFVAVFLVTHTFDITMAVFDMAQHIVSGAAGVIGGDTNIDVTEALAAMQEGLKDMEIPELLLLVMETSLVSLCMKIMSVLITVILYGRMIEIYAYCSVSPIPFATMTNREWGQIGNNYLKGLFAL
;
A
#
# COMPACT_ATOMS: atom_id res chain seq x y z
N MET A 1 -11.90 0.91 40.59
CA MET A 1 -12.25 1.86 39.51
C MET A 1 -11.02 2.42 38.82
N ASN A 2 -10.06 3.01 39.55
CA ASN A 2 -8.76 3.42 38.99
C ASN A 2 -8.02 2.33 38.20
N GLY A 3 -8.04 1.08 38.67
CA GLY A 3 -7.42 -0.03 37.95
C GLY A 3 -8.07 -0.32 36.59
N ASN A 4 -9.40 -0.19 36.45
CA ASN A 4 -10.08 -0.51 35.19
C ASN A 4 -9.88 0.59 34.14
N LEU A 5 -9.93 1.86 34.56
CA LEU A 5 -9.65 3.01 33.70
C LEU A 5 -8.18 3.08 33.30
N SER A 6 -7.25 2.88 34.24
CA SER A 6 -5.82 2.85 33.95
C SER A 6 -5.45 1.70 33.01
N THR A 7 -6.03 0.51 33.19
CA THR A 7 -5.83 -0.60 32.26
C THR A 7 -6.44 -0.30 30.89
N MET A 8 -7.63 0.32 30.82
CA MET A 8 -8.25 0.68 29.54
C MET A 8 -7.42 1.72 28.77
N PHE A 9 -6.96 2.80 29.43
CA PHE A 9 -6.14 3.82 28.77
C PHE A 9 -4.75 3.29 28.39
N GLY A 10 -4.15 2.44 29.24
CA GLY A 10 -2.89 1.75 28.92
C GLY A 10 -3.04 0.82 27.70
N ASP A 11 -4.06 -0.04 27.71
CA ASP A 11 -4.36 -0.95 26.59
C ASP A 11 -4.62 -0.17 25.29
N VAL A 12 -5.37 0.94 25.35
CA VAL A 12 -5.66 1.77 24.17
C VAL A 12 -4.40 2.43 23.64
N ASN A 13 -3.56 3.00 24.51
CA ASN A 13 -2.32 3.65 24.08
C ASN A 13 -1.34 2.65 23.45
N GLU A 14 -1.22 1.45 24.04
CA GLU A 14 -0.39 0.37 23.48
C GLU A 14 -0.93 -0.10 22.11
N LYS A 15 -2.26 -0.25 21.97
CA LYS A 15 -2.88 -0.65 20.70
C LYS A 15 -2.78 0.42 19.63
N VAL A 16 -2.99 1.69 19.96
CA VAL A 16 -2.82 2.82 19.04
C VAL A 16 -1.35 2.93 18.61
N GLY A 17 -0.41 2.80 19.54
CA GLY A 17 1.02 2.75 19.23
C GLY A 17 1.40 1.59 18.30
N THR A 18 0.85 0.41 18.54
CA THR A 18 1.06 -0.77 17.69
C THR A 18 0.45 -0.55 16.29
N ILE A 19 -0.78 -0.04 16.20
CA ILE A 19 -1.45 0.25 14.93
C ILE A 19 -0.67 1.31 14.13
N ALA A 20 -0.23 2.38 14.78
CA ALA A 20 0.58 3.43 14.15
C ALA A 20 1.91 2.86 13.61
N ALA A 21 2.54 1.96 14.36
CA ALA A 21 3.74 1.26 13.93
C ALA A 21 3.49 0.32 12.74
N GLU A 22 2.35 -0.39 12.70
CA GLU A 22 1.98 -1.28 11.59
C GLU A 22 1.61 -0.52 10.30
N VAL A 23 0.95 0.63 10.40
CA VAL A 23 0.59 1.49 9.25
C VAL A 23 1.83 2.06 8.55
N GLY A 24 2.90 2.32 9.30
CA GLY A 24 4.15 2.88 8.80
C GLY A 24 5.15 1.84 8.26
N LYS A 25 4.76 0.57 8.07
CA LYS A 25 5.65 -0.44 7.51
C LYS A 25 5.55 -0.50 5.99
N THR A 26 6.70 -0.55 5.32
CA THR A 26 6.78 -0.91 3.90
C THR A 26 6.31 -2.35 3.69
N PRO A 27 5.85 -2.73 2.47
CA PRO A 27 5.58 -4.11 2.12
C PRO A 27 6.75 -5.05 2.47
N GLN A 28 7.99 -4.64 2.19
CA GLN A 28 9.18 -5.42 2.59
C GLN A 28 9.35 -5.54 4.11
N GLY A 29 9.05 -4.47 4.86
CA GLY A 29 9.17 -4.42 6.32
C GLY A 29 8.05 -5.14 7.08
N TRP A 30 6.91 -5.43 6.44
CA TRP A 30 5.78 -6.09 7.09
C TRP A 30 5.99 -7.59 7.24
N ASN A 31 6.36 -8.30 6.15
CA ASN A 31 6.69 -9.73 6.23
C ASN A 31 7.66 -10.13 5.11
N ALA A 32 8.93 -10.30 5.48
CA ALA A 32 10.00 -10.66 4.54
C ALA A 32 9.74 -12.01 3.83
N ASN A 33 9.10 -12.97 4.48
CA ASN A 33 8.86 -14.29 3.88
C ASN A 33 7.78 -14.23 2.79
N ILE A 34 6.67 -13.54 3.05
CA ILE A 34 5.60 -13.33 2.07
C ILE A 34 6.11 -12.46 0.93
N PHE A 35 6.85 -11.40 1.25
CA PHE A 35 7.49 -10.53 0.26
C PHE A 35 8.41 -11.32 -0.68
N ASN A 36 9.33 -12.11 -0.13
CA ASN A 36 10.24 -12.94 -0.92
C ASN A 36 9.50 -13.97 -1.78
N MET A 37 8.42 -14.56 -1.26
CA MET A 37 7.60 -15.49 -2.04
C MET A 37 6.96 -14.78 -3.25
N ILE A 38 6.41 -13.58 -3.04
CA ILE A 38 5.77 -12.79 -4.10
C ILE A 38 6.79 -12.29 -5.12
N GLN A 39 7.97 -11.84 -4.66
CA GLN A 39 9.07 -11.45 -5.53
C GLN A 39 9.50 -12.61 -6.42
N ASN A 40 9.77 -13.78 -5.82
CA ASN A 40 10.15 -14.98 -6.57
C ASN A 40 9.08 -15.38 -7.59
N LEU A 41 7.80 -15.29 -7.23
CA LEU A 41 6.70 -15.58 -8.15
C LEU A 41 6.66 -14.57 -9.30
N SER A 42 6.80 -13.27 -9.00
CA SER A 42 6.77 -12.22 -10.01
C SER A 42 7.95 -12.36 -10.99
N GLU A 43 9.16 -12.50 -10.47
CA GLU A 43 10.40 -12.58 -11.27
C GLU A 43 10.50 -13.89 -12.07
N ASN A 44 10.15 -15.03 -11.49
CA ASN A 44 10.34 -16.33 -12.15
C ASN A 44 9.13 -16.77 -13.00
N VAL A 45 7.93 -16.26 -12.73
CA VAL A 45 6.70 -16.70 -13.43
C VAL A 45 6.09 -15.58 -14.24
N ILE A 46 5.89 -14.39 -13.65
CA ILE A 46 5.13 -13.32 -14.28
C ILE A 46 5.97 -12.53 -15.28
N VAL A 47 7.26 -12.29 -15.01
CA VAL A 47 8.18 -11.63 -15.96
C VAL A 47 8.30 -12.41 -17.28
N PRO A 48 8.50 -13.74 -17.30
CA PRO A 48 8.44 -14.51 -18.55
C PRO A 48 7.12 -14.36 -19.31
N ILE A 49 5.99 -14.39 -18.60
CA ILE A 49 4.66 -14.19 -19.21
C ILE A 49 4.56 -12.79 -19.82
N ALA A 50 5.02 -11.77 -19.08
CA ALA A 50 5.08 -10.40 -19.58
C ALA A 50 5.99 -10.28 -20.81
N GLY A 51 7.11 -11.02 -20.87
CA GLY A 51 7.96 -11.10 -22.06
C GLY A 51 7.22 -11.61 -23.31
N LEU A 52 6.34 -12.60 -23.16
CA LEU A 52 5.47 -13.06 -24.26
C LEU A 52 4.48 -11.98 -24.68
N VAL A 53 3.87 -11.29 -23.71
CA VAL A 53 2.97 -10.16 -23.97
C VAL A 53 3.69 -9.03 -24.71
N ILE A 54 4.88 -8.62 -24.28
CA ILE A 54 5.69 -7.60 -24.97
C ILE A 54 5.95 -8.02 -26.42
N THR A 55 6.36 -9.27 -26.62
CA THR A 55 6.66 -9.78 -27.97
C THR A 55 5.45 -9.65 -28.89
N TYR A 56 4.27 -10.03 -28.40
CA TYR A 56 3.01 -9.87 -29.14
C TYR A 56 2.70 -8.39 -29.44
N VAL A 57 2.83 -7.52 -28.43
CA VAL A 57 2.59 -6.07 -28.55
C VAL A 57 3.51 -5.42 -29.58
N LEU A 58 4.81 -5.74 -29.54
CA LEU A 58 5.81 -5.18 -30.45
C LEU A 58 5.65 -5.69 -31.88
N CYS A 59 5.32 -6.97 -32.06
CA CYS A 59 5.01 -7.55 -33.37
C CYS A 59 3.76 -6.90 -33.99
N TYR A 60 2.71 -6.68 -33.20
CA TYR A 60 1.52 -5.98 -33.65
C TYR A 60 1.83 -4.55 -34.10
N GLU A 61 2.60 -3.81 -33.30
CA GLU A 61 3.01 -2.44 -33.64
C GLU A 61 3.85 -2.39 -34.92
N LEU A 62 4.76 -3.35 -35.13
CA LEU A 62 5.58 -3.43 -36.34
C LEU A 62 4.71 -3.70 -37.59
N ILE A 63 3.76 -4.63 -37.49
CA ILE A 63 2.83 -4.94 -38.60
C ILE A 63 1.97 -3.72 -38.95
N SER A 64 1.41 -3.06 -37.93
CA SER A 64 0.61 -1.84 -38.13
C SER A 64 1.42 -0.74 -38.82
N MET A 65 2.65 -0.49 -38.34
CA MET A 65 3.56 0.49 -38.92
C MET A 65 3.92 0.20 -40.38
N VAL A 66 4.21 -1.05 -40.71
CA VAL A 66 4.53 -1.48 -42.09
C VAL A 66 3.31 -1.38 -43.00
N THR A 67 2.11 -1.67 -42.47
CA THR A 67 0.86 -1.64 -43.24
C THR A 67 0.36 -0.20 -43.49
N GLU A 68 0.50 0.70 -42.52
CA GLU A 68 0.15 2.12 -42.68
C GLU A 68 1.11 2.87 -43.62
N LYS A 69 2.41 2.52 -43.62
CA LYS A 69 3.42 3.10 -44.53
C LYS A 69 3.55 2.34 -45.87
N ASN A 70 2.49 1.67 -46.34
CA ASN A 70 2.46 0.92 -47.60
C ASN A 70 2.38 1.81 -48.85
N ASN A 71 3.21 2.86 -48.90
CA ASN A 71 3.49 3.67 -50.07
C ASN A 71 5.01 3.81 -50.17
N MET A 72 5.69 2.72 -50.60
CA MET A 72 7.17 2.51 -50.66
C MET A 72 7.96 3.62 -51.39
N HIS A 73 7.88 4.85 -50.90
CA HIS A 73 8.59 5.99 -51.45
C HIS A 73 9.49 6.66 -50.42
N ASP A 74 9.20 6.56 -49.12
CA ASP A 74 10.10 7.03 -48.05
C ASP A 74 9.99 6.12 -46.82
N VAL A 75 10.70 4.99 -46.87
CA VAL A 75 10.91 4.15 -45.69
C VAL A 75 11.92 4.87 -44.77
N ASP A 76 11.41 5.77 -43.94
CA ASP A 76 12.20 6.48 -42.93
C ASP A 76 12.90 5.47 -42.00
N THR A 77 14.20 5.23 -42.20
CA THR A 77 15.03 4.42 -41.30
C THR A 77 14.91 4.89 -39.84
N PHE A 78 14.64 6.18 -39.64
CA PHE A 78 14.38 6.79 -38.35
C PHE A 78 13.15 6.21 -37.61
N LEU A 79 12.13 5.76 -38.35
CA LEU A 79 10.93 5.16 -37.76
C LEU A 79 11.22 3.78 -37.17
N PHE A 80 12.03 2.98 -37.86
CA PHE A 80 12.52 1.68 -37.35
C PHE A 80 13.45 1.87 -36.15
N PHE A 81 14.31 2.90 -36.16
CA PHE A 81 15.13 3.24 -34.99
C PHE A 81 14.28 3.59 -33.77
N LYS A 82 13.22 4.39 -33.96
CA LYS A 82 12.26 4.71 -32.89
C LYS A 82 11.56 3.47 -32.34
N TRP A 83 11.17 2.53 -33.20
CA TRP A 83 10.60 1.24 -32.78
C TRP A 83 11.61 0.39 -31.98
N PHE A 84 12.87 0.33 -32.43
CA PHE A 84 13.91 -0.41 -31.72
C PHE A 84 14.19 0.17 -30.33
N PHE A 85 14.25 1.50 -30.23
CA PHE A 85 14.36 2.19 -28.95
C PHE A 85 13.15 1.90 -28.05
N LYS A 86 11.94 1.90 -28.61
CA LYS A 86 10.71 1.57 -27.88
C LYS A 86 10.71 0.13 -27.36
N ALA A 87 11.16 -0.82 -28.17
CA ALA A 87 11.33 -2.22 -27.77
C ALA A 87 12.33 -2.36 -26.62
N PHE A 88 13.47 -1.66 -26.70
CA PHE A 88 14.46 -1.63 -25.62
C PHE A 88 13.87 -1.09 -24.31
N VAL A 89 13.16 0.04 -24.37
CA VAL A 89 12.50 0.63 -23.18
C VAL A 89 11.43 -0.31 -22.61
N ALA A 90 10.66 -1.00 -23.46
CA ALA A 90 9.65 -1.97 -23.01
C ALA A 90 10.26 -3.13 -22.23
N VAL A 91 11.35 -3.71 -22.76
CA VAL A 91 12.08 -4.80 -22.11
C VAL A 91 12.71 -4.32 -20.80
N PHE A 92 13.30 -3.12 -20.78
CA PHE A 92 13.87 -2.53 -19.56
C PHE A 92 12.81 -2.37 -18.46
N LEU A 93 11.64 -1.82 -18.80
CA LEU A 93 10.54 -1.62 -17.85
C LEU A 93 10.02 -2.93 -17.26
N VAL A 94 9.87 -3.98 -18.06
CA VAL A 94 9.40 -5.29 -17.58
C VAL A 94 10.45 -6.00 -16.73
N THR A 95 11.73 -5.87 -17.10
CA THR A 95 12.82 -6.48 -16.33
C THR A 95 12.99 -5.82 -14.96
N HIS A 96 12.66 -4.53 -14.82
CA HIS A 96 12.82 -3.77 -13.57
C HIS A 96 11.49 -3.36 -12.96
N THR A 97 10.40 -4.07 -13.26
CA THR A 97 9.07 -3.70 -12.75
C THR A 97 9.00 -3.79 -11.23
N PHE A 98 9.59 -4.83 -10.64
CA PHE A 98 9.58 -5.00 -9.19
C PHE A 98 10.31 -3.86 -8.48
N ASP A 99 11.47 -3.45 -8.98
CA ASP A 99 12.21 -2.29 -8.44
C ASP A 99 11.41 -0.99 -8.55
N ILE A 100 10.74 -0.76 -9.68
CA ILE A 100 9.92 0.44 -9.90
C ILE A 100 8.72 0.46 -8.95
N THR A 101 8.03 -0.68 -8.79
CA THR A 101 6.88 -0.78 -7.88
C THR A 101 7.30 -0.58 -6.43
N MET A 102 8.44 -1.12 -6.01
CA MET A 102 8.97 -0.89 -4.66
C MET A 102 9.38 0.56 -4.42
N ALA A 103 9.97 1.22 -5.41
CA ALA A 103 10.31 2.64 -5.30
C ALA A 103 9.05 3.53 -5.08
N VAL A 104 7.90 3.16 -5.64
CA VAL A 104 6.63 3.85 -5.38
C VAL A 104 6.19 3.67 -3.93
N PHE A 105 6.31 2.47 -3.37
CA PHE A 105 5.96 2.23 -1.97
C PHE A 105 6.93 2.91 -1.00
N ASP A 106 8.22 3.00 -1.33
CA ASP A 106 9.18 3.75 -0.51
C ASP A 106 8.87 5.25 -0.49
N MET A 107 8.48 5.82 -1.64
CA MET A 107 7.99 7.20 -1.70
C MET A 107 6.73 7.39 -0.85
N ALA A 108 5.75 6.48 -0.98
CA ALA A 108 4.52 6.53 -0.19
C ALA A 108 4.82 6.45 1.31
N GLN A 109 5.75 5.58 1.72
CA GLN A 109 6.17 5.44 3.11
C GLN A 109 6.91 6.66 3.63
N HIS A 110 7.70 7.35 2.80
CA HIS A 110 8.28 8.63 3.21
C HIS A 110 7.19 9.66 3.57
N ILE A 111 6.14 9.76 2.75
CA ILE A 111 4.99 10.66 3.00
C ILE A 111 4.23 10.21 4.25
N VAL A 112 3.94 8.91 4.39
CA VAL A 112 3.25 8.35 5.55
C VAL A 112 4.05 8.55 6.83
N SER A 113 5.37 8.39 6.82
CA SER A 113 6.23 8.63 7.99
C SER A 113 6.18 10.09 8.43
N GLY A 114 6.14 11.03 7.47
CA GLY A 114 5.96 12.46 7.74
C GLY A 114 4.61 12.76 8.39
N ALA A 115 3.55 12.05 8.00
CA ALA A 115 2.21 12.18 8.60
C ALA A 115 2.08 11.44 9.95
N ALA A 116 2.71 10.27 10.09
CA ALA A 116 2.69 9.46 11.31
C ALA A 116 3.40 10.16 12.49
N GLY A 117 4.39 11.01 12.22
CA GLY A 117 5.00 11.90 13.22
C GLY A 117 4.01 12.83 13.90
N VAL A 118 2.91 13.22 13.21
CA VAL A 118 1.81 14.01 13.80
C VAL A 118 0.92 13.13 14.70
N ILE A 119 0.70 11.86 14.32
CA ILE A 119 -0.13 10.93 15.09
C ILE A 119 0.53 10.65 16.45
N GLY A 120 1.84 10.37 16.50
CA GLY A 120 2.54 10.09 17.76
C GLY A 120 2.68 11.28 18.71
N GLY A 121 2.61 12.51 18.20
CA GLY A 121 2.69 13.75 19.00
C GLY A 121 1.40 14.10 19.72
N ASP A 122 0.23 13.89 19.09
CA ASP A 122 -1.07 14.40 19.58
C ASP A 122 -2.03 13.32 20.13
N THR A 123 -1.77 12.03 19.92
CA THR A 123 -2.65 10.94 20.43
C THR A 123 -2.22 10.32 21.75
N ASN A 124 -1.06 10.70 22.29
CA ASN A 124 -0.66 10.28 23.62
C ASN A 124 -1.51 11.06 24.63
N ILE A 125 -2.60 10.45 25.08
CA ILE A 125 -3.36 10.95 26.22
C ILE A 125 -2.38 11.04 27.37
N ASP A 126 -2.15 12.23 27.93
CA ASP A 126 -1.37 12.37 29.16
C ASP A 126 -2.15 11.65 30.28
N VAL A 127 -1.79 10.38 30.45
CA VAL A 127 -2.43 9.46 31.38
C VAL A 127 -2.33 10.02 32.80
N THR A 128 -1.32 10.83 33.10
CA THR A 128 -1.08 11.37 34.43
C THR A 128 -2.03 12.54 34.73
N GLU A 129 -2.16 13.48 33.79
CA GLU A 129 -2.99 14.68 33.95
C GLU A 129 -4.48 14.35 33.80
N ALA A 130 -4.83 13.47 32.85
CA ALA A 130 -6.19 12.99 32.66
C ALA A 130 -6.68 12.07 33.79
N LEU A 131 -5.84 11.18 34.35
CA LEU A 131 -6.24 10.43 35.54
C LEU A 131 -6.37 11.32 36.76
N ALA A 132 -5.51 12.33 36.95
CA ALA A 132 -5.61 13.23 38.09
C ALA A 132 -6.93 14.01 38.09
N ALA A 133 -7.32 14.58 36.94
CA ALA A 133 -8.59 15.30 36.78
C ALA A 133 -9.82 14.37 36.90
N MET A 134 -9.76 13.16 36.36
CA MET A 134 -10.83 12.17 36.54
C MET A 134 -10.92 11.67 37.98
N GLN A 135 -9.80 11.54 38.69
CA GLN A 135 -9.76 11.06 40.07
C GLN A 135 -10.29 12.11 41.06
N GLU A 136 -10.18 13.40 40.73
CA GLU A 136 -10.83 14.49 41.47
C GLU A 136 -12.35 14.48 41.24
N GLY A 137 -12.81 14.37 39.99
CA GLY A 137 -14.24 14.23 39.68
C GLY A 137 -14.89 12.96 40.25
N LEU A 138 -14.16 11.85 40.28
CA LEU A 138 -14.63 10.57 40.86
C LEU A 138 -14.81 10.62 42.38
N LYS A 139 -14.15 11.54 43.09
CA LYS A 139 -14.30 11.70 44.55
C LYS A 139 -15.55 12.50 44.93
N ASP A 140 -16.05 13.32 44.01
CA ASP A 140 -17.23 14.17 44.21
C ASP A 140 -18.55 13.49 43.79
N MET A 141 -18.49 12.30 43.16
CA MET A 141 -19.66 11.56 42.67
C MET A 141 -20.23 10.59 43.70
N GLU A 142 -21.56 10.43 43.71
CA GLU A 142 -22.24 9.52 44.63
C GLU A 142 -22.06 8.04 44.24
N ILE A 143 -22.21 7.14 45.23
CA ILE A 143 -22.12 5.67 45.06
C ILE A 143 -22.90 5.13 43.83
N PRO A 144 -24.17 5.52 43.57
CA PRO A 144 -24.91 5.03 42.40
C PRO A 144 -24.36 5.53 41.06
N GLU A 145 -23.85 6.76 40.99
CA GLU A 145 -23.28 7.33 39.76
C GLU A 145 -21.96 6.63 39.41
N LEU A 146 -21.14 6.30 40.41
CA LEU A 146 -19.92 5.52 40.25
C LEU A 146 -20.19 4.11 39.70
N LEU A 147 -21.28 3.46 40.13
CA LEU A 147 -21.66 2.12 39.68
C LEU A 147 -22.08 2.13 38.19
N LEU A 148 -22.81 3.16 37.78
CA LEU A 148 -23.21 3.38 36.39
C LEU A 148 -21.98 3.66 35.51
N LEU A 149 -21.05 4.48 36.00
CA LEU A 149 -19.79 4.77 35.31
C LEU A 149 -18.93 3.52 35.10
N VAL A 150 -18.86 2.60 36.07
CA VAL A 150 -18.14 1.32 35.88
C VAL A 150 -18.78 0.49 34.77
N MET A 151 -20.11 0.46 34.69
CA MET A 151 -20.79 -0.26 33.63
C MET A 151 -20.51 0.38 32.26
N GLU A 152 -20.63 1.70 32.14
CA GLU A 152 -20.37 2.45 30.91
C GLU A 152 -18.91 2.29 30.44
N THR A 153 -17.94 2.47 31.34
CA THR A 153 -16.51 2.31 31.02
C THR A 153 -16.15 0.88 30.62
N SER A 154 -16.81 -0.13 31.19
CA SER A 154 -16.63 -1.53 30.75
C SER A 154 -17.15 -1.78 29.34
N LEU A 155 -18.27 -1.15 28.96
CA LEU A 155 -18.85 -1.24 27.62
C LEU A 155 -17.96 -0.52 26.59
N VAL A 156 -17.46 0.67 26.91
CA VAL A 156 -16.54 1.42 26.07
C VAL A 156 -15.23 0.66 25.86
N SER A 157 -14.67 0.04 26.91
CA SER A 157 -13.47 -0.81 26.82
C SER A 157 -13.66 -1.98 25.85
N LEU A 158 -14.83 -2.64 25.89
CA LEU A 158 -15.17 -3.71 24.95
C LEU A 158 -15.27 -3.20 23.51
N CYS A 159 -15.96 -2.08 23.29
CA CYS A 159 -16.08 -1.46 21.97
C CYS A 159 -14.70 -1.08 21.38
N MET A 160 -13.79 -0.56 22.21
CA MET A 160 -12.42 -0.23 21.79
C MET A 160 -11.62 -1.46 21.36
N LYS A 161 -11.78 -2.60 22.06
CA LYS A 161 -11.15 -3.86 21.66
C LYS A 161 -11.66 -4.35 20.30
N ILE A 162 -12.97 -4.24 20.05
CA ILE A 162 -13.56 -4.62 18.76
C ILE A 162 -13.04 -3.71 17.64
N MET A 163 -13.01 -2.39 17.85
CA MET A 163 -12.46 -1.42 16.90
C MET A 163 -10.99 -1.72 16.56
N SER A 164 -10.17 -2.00 17.58
CA SER A 164 -8.76 -2.35 17.40
C SER A 164 -8.57 -3.61 16.53
N VAL A 165 -9.39 -4.65 16.75
CA VAL A 165 -9.36 -5.87 15.93
C VAL A 165 -9.78 -5.56 14.49
N LEU A 166 -10.85 -4.79 14.29
CA LEU A 166 -11.31 -4.41 12.95
C LEU A 166 -10.25 -3.63 12.16
N ILE A 167 -9.60 -2.65 12.80
CA ILE A 167 -8.51 -1.88 12.19
C ILE A 167 -7.36 -2.81 11.81
N THR A 168 -6.97 -3.72 12.69
CA THR A 168 -5.89 -4.70 12.41
C THR A 168 -6.21 -5.57 11.19
N VAL A 169 -7.46 -6.04 11.08
CA VAL A 169 -7.91 -6.83 9.92
C VAL A 169 -7.87 -6.02 8.63
N ILE A 170 -8.32 -4.75 8.66
CA ILE A 170 -8.28 -3.86 7.50
C ILE A 170 -6.83 -3.61 7.04
N LEU A 171 -5.91 -3.38 7.98
CA LEU A 171 -4.49 -3.18 7.67
C LEU A 171 -3.89 -4.43 7.00
N TYR A 172 -4.16 -5.61 7.54
CA TYR A 172 -3.65 -6.85 6.96
C TYR A 172 -4.27 -7.10 5.57
N GLY A 173 -5.56 -6.79 5.38
CA GLY A 173 -6.23 -6.84 4.09
C GLY A 173 -5.55 -5.95 3.04
N ARG A 174 -5.25 -4.69 3.39
CA ARG A 174 -4.54 -3.75 2.51
C ARG A 174 -3.15 -4.26 2.11
N MET A 175 -2.41 -4.86 3.04
CA MET A 175 -1.10 -5.45 2.73
C MET A 175 -1.20 -6.58 1.72
N ILE A 176 -2.19 -7.45 1.85
CA ILE A 176 -2.44 -8.54 0.90
C ILE A 176 -2.81 -8.00 -0.48
N GLU A 177 -3.64 -6.96 -0.55
CA GLU A 177 -3.99 -6.29 -1.79
C GLU A 177 -2.76 -5.72 -2.50
N ILE A 178 -1.89 -5.02 -1.77
CA ILE A 178 -0.61 -4.50 -2.29
C ILE A 178 0.25 -5.63 -2.87
N TYR A 179 0.38 -6.76 -2.18
CA TYR A 179 1.14 -7.90 -2.70
C TYR A 179 0.55 -8.49 -3.97
N ALA A 180 -0.79 -8.61 -4.04
CA ALA A 180 -1.47 -9.07 -5.24
C ALA A 180 -1.19 -8.13 -6.42
N TYR A 181 -1.30 -6.82 -6.20
CA TYR A 181 -0.99 -5.80 -7.21
C TYR A 181 0.47 -5.87 -7.67
N CYS A 182 1.43 -6.00 -6.75
CA CYS A 182 2.85 -6.13 -7.09
C CYS A 182 3.16 -7.38 -7.90
N SER A 183 2.52 -8.51 -7.56
CA SER A 183 2.79 -9.79 -8.24
C SER A 183 2.47 -9.75 -9.74
N VAL A 184 1.38 -9.06 -10.12
CA VAL A 184 0.88 -8.98 -11.51
C VAL A 184 1.46 -7.78 -12.27
N SER A 185 2.25 -6.93 -11.60
CA SER A 185 2.80 -5.69 -12.16
C SER A 185 3.52 -5.81 -13.50
N PRO A 186 4.30 -6.88 -13.83
CA PRO A 186 5.05 -6.91 -15.10
C PRO A 186 4.16 -6.91 -16.36
N ILE A 187 2.92 -7.40 -16.27
CA ILE A 187 2.01 -7.49 -17.43
C ILE A 187 1.50 -6.10 -17.88
N PRO A 188 0.96 -5.24 -17.00
CA PRO A 188 0.64 -3.86 -17.38
C PRO A 188 1.84 -3.07 -17.92
N PHE A 189 3.03 -3.25 -17.33
CA PHE A 189 4.26 -2.59 -17.78
C PHE A 189 4.67 -3.03 -19.20
N ALA A 190 4.43 -4.29 -19.56
CA ALA A 190 4.63 -4.79 -20.93
C ALA A 190 3.80 -4.02 -21.99
N THR A 191 2.61 -3.55 -21.61
CA THR A 191 1.68 -2.86 -22.52
C THR A 191 1.85 -1.34 -22.53
N MET A 192 2.58 -0.78 -21.56
CA MET A 192 2.66 0.67 -21.31
C MET A 192 3.33 1.44 -22.45
N THR A 193 4.29 0.82 -23.14
CA THR A 193 5.01 1.49 -24.23
C THR A 193 4.13 1.64 -25.47
N ASN A 194 3.15 0.76 -25.72
CA ASN A 194 2.30 0.85 -26.91
C ASN A 194 1.35 2.06 -26.85
N ARG A 195 1.12 2.72 -27.98
CA ARG A 195 0.20 3.86 -28.09
C ARG A 195 -1.27 3.45 -27.90
N GLU A 196 -1.65 2.26 -28.35
CA GLU A 196 -3.04 1.79 -28.25
C GLU A 196 -3.34 1.14 -26.89
N TRP A 197 -2.39 0.37 -26.36
CA TRP A 197 -2.59 -0.35 -25.08
C TRP A 197 -1.90 0.31 -23.89
N GLY A 198 -1.23 1.45 -24.10
CA GLY A 198 -0.58 2.20 -23.05
C GLY A 198 -1.53 2.71 -21.96
N GLN A 199 -2.84 2.79 -22.26
CA GLN A 199 -3.87 3.07 -21.25
C GLN A 199 -3.93 2.01 -20.15
N ILE A 200 -3.64 0.73 -20.48
CA ILE A 200 -3.66 -0.37 -19.50
C ILE A 200 -2.54 -0.17 -18.48
N GLY A 201 -1.31 0.08 -18.94
CA GLY A 201 -0.17 0.39 -18.08
C GLY A 201 -0.38 1.67 -17.26
N ASN A 202 -0.89 2.74 -17.87
CA ASN A 202 -1.16 4.00 -17.17
C ASN A 202 -2.25 3.88 -16.10
N ASN A 203 -3.32 3.11 -16.37
CA ASN A 203 -4.37 2.87 -15.39
C ASN A 203 -3.87 1.99 -14.23
N TYR A 204 -2.99 1.03 -14.51
CA TYR A 204 -2.33 0.26 -13.46
C TYR A 204 -1.47 1.16 -12.55
N LEU A 205 -0.64 2.04 -13.12
CA LEU A 205 0.16 2.99 -12.31
C LEU A 205 -0.74 3.90 -11.46
N LYS A 206 -1.85 4.41 -12.01
CA LYS A 206 -2.82 5.18 -11.23
C LYS A 206 -3.40 4.37 -10.06
N GLY A 207 -3.72 3.09 -10.30
CA GLY A 207 -4.16 2.18 -9.25
C GLY A 207 -3.08 1.94 -8.19
N LEU A 208 -1.83 1.77 -8.61
CA LEU A 208 -0.68 1.60 -7.72
C LEU A 208 -0.45 2.84 -6.83
N PHE A 209 -0.59 4.05 -7.37
CA PHE A 209 -0.49 5.29 -6.60
C PHE A 209 -1.70 5.56 -5.70
N ALA A 210 -2.85 4.93 -5.96
CA ALA A 210 -4.05 5.08 -5.15
C ALA A 210 -4.06 4.13 -3.93
N LEU A 211 -3.28 3.04 -3.98
CA LEU A 211 -3.14 2.05 -2.92
C LEU A 211 -2.31 2.56 -1.73
#